data_AF-A0A918P0H6-F1
#
_entry.id   AF-A0A918P0H6-F1
#
_cell.length_a   1.000
_cell.length_b   1.000
_cell.length_c   1.000
_cell.angle_alpha   90.00
_cell.angle_beta   90.00
_cell.angle_gamma   90.00
#
_symmetry.space_group_name_H-M   'P 1'
#
loop_
_entity.id
_entity.type
_entity.pdbx_description
1 polymer ?
#
loop_
_entity_poly.entity_id
_entity_poly.type
_entity_poly.pdbx_seq_one_letter_code
_entity_poly.pdbx_strand_id
1 'polypeptide(L)'
;MSDFFALRRDFMRRFDMPVPAQPGHRETTLAMWETMVGEEWREFTDALAAFKDMAASGDEATRVEAMAELTAEGVDLLNVLTGLLLSQGMPVEAMTQAIHEANLRKCQDGKVVKRADGKILKPPGWEPADKLAVIAHALRSPLTPFSETTDTSCGAPPERG
;
A
#
# COMPACT_ATOMS: atom_id res chain seq x y z
N MET A 1 -0.05 7.33 -15.70
CA MET A 1 0.45 6.55 -14.54
C MET A 1 -0.77 6.02 -13.81
N SER A 2 -0.84 4.71 -13.60
CA SER A 2 -1.96 4.10 -12.89
C SER A 2 -1.88 4.48 -11.41
N ASP A 3 -3.00 4.92 -10.85
CA ASP A 3 -3.14 5.11 -9.40
C ASP A 3 -3.21 3.73 -8.74
N PHE A 4 -2.21 3.40 -7.93
CA PHE A 4 -2.10 2.11 -7.24
C PHE A 4 -3.36 1.80 -6.42
N PHE A 5 -3.94 2.80 -5.75
CA PHE A 5 -5.14 2.60 -4.97
C PHE A 5 -6.37 2.33 -5.85
N ALA A 6 -6.45 2.97 -7.02
CA ALA A 6 -7.49 2.68 -8.01
C ALA A 6 -7.40 1.24 -8.54
N LEU A 7 -6.18 0.75 -8.83
CA LEU A 7 -5.96 -0.65 -9.22
C LEU A 7 -6.42 -1.62 -8.13
N ARG A 8 -6.09 -1.31 -6.87
CA ARG A 8 -6.49 -2.15 -5.73
C ARG A 8 -8.01 -2.19 -5.55
N ARG A 9 -8.69 -1.04 -5.65
CA ARG A 9 -10.16 -0.98 -5.58
C ARG A 9 -10.81 -1.73 -6.73
N ASP A 10 -10.26 -1.65 -7.94
CA ASP A 10 -10.75 -2.38 -9.11
C ASP A 10 -10.62 -3.90 -8.94
N PHE A 11 -9.49 -4.38 -8.42
CA PHE A 11 -9.35 -5.78 -8.01
C PHE A 11 -10.42 -6.17 -6.99
N MET A 12 -10.54 -5.41 -5.89
CA MET A 12 -11.50 -5.75 -4.83
C MET A 12 -12.94 -5.82 -5.37
N ARG A 13 -13.30 -4.91 -6.27
CA ARG A 13 -14.59 -4.93 -6.98
C ARG A 13 -14.77 -6.18 -7.85
N ARG A 14 -13.77 -6.58 -8.63
CA ARG A 14 -13.85 -7.77 -9.51
C ARG A 14 -13.89 -9.09 -8.73
N PHE A 15 -13.41 -9.10 -7.50
CA PHE A 15 -13.35 -10.27 -6.62
C PHE A 15 -14.40 -10.23 -5.50
N ASP A 16 -15.44 -9.38 -5.63
CA ASP A 16 -16.55 -9.23 -4.67
C ASP A 16 -16.09 -8.95 -3.22
N MET A 17 -14.94 -8.28 -3.06
CA MET A 17 -14.40 -7.87 -1.78
C MET A 17 -14.99 -6.51 -1.36
N PRO A 18 -15.67 -6.41 -0.21
CA PRO A 18 -16.29 -5.16 0.21
C PRO A 18 -15.29 -4.02 0.42
N VAL A 19 -15.62 -2.84 -0.10
CA VAL A 19 -14.91 -1.57 0.17
C VAL A 19 -15.92 -0.57 0.74
N PRO A 20 -16.07 -0.48 2.08
CA PRO A 20 -17.02 0.43 2.69
C PRO A 20 -16.73 1.90 2.37
N ALA A 21 -17.78 2.68 2.12
CA ALA A 21 -17.70 4.12 1.83
C ALA A 21 -17.25 4.97 3.03
N GLN A 22 -17.29 4.42 4.25
CA GLN A 22 -16.97 5.13 5.49
C GLN A 22 -16.02 4.30 6.36
N PRO A 23 -15.09 4.96 7.09
CA PRO A 23 -14.25 4.30 8.07
C PRO A 23 -15.08 3.59 9.13
N GLY A 24 -14.68 2.37 9.49
CA GLY A 24 -15.29 1.65 10.60
C GLY A 24 -14.63 0.31 10.88
N HIS A 25 -14.90 -0.23 12.07
CA HIS A 25 -14.46 -1.57 12.43
C HIS A 25 -15.32 -2.61 11.70
N ARG A 26 -14.68 -3.51 10.95
CA ARG A 26 -15.31 -4.62 10.22
C ARG A 26 -14.58 -5.91 10.60
N GLU A 27 -15.02 -6.51 11.70
CA GLU A 27 -14.38 -7.69 12.32
C GLU A 27 -14.18 -8.85 11.34
N THR A 28 -15.22 -9.14 10.54
CA THR A 28 -15.22 -10.27 9.62
C THR A 28 -14.17 -10.15 8.53
N THR A 29 -14.00 -8.97 7.94
CA THR A 29 -12.96 -8.75 6.92
C THR A 29 -11.58 -8.56 7.55
N LEU A 30 -11.50 -7.99 8.75
CA LEU A 30 -10.24 -7.68 9.42
C LEU A 30 -9.38 -8.94 9.67
N ALA A 31 -9.98 -10.03 10.20
CA ALA A 31 -9.24 -11.25 10.52
C ALA A 31 -8.61 -11.92 9.28
N MET A 32 -9.34 -11.93 8.16
CA MET A 32 -8.83 -12.42 6.88
C MET A 32 -7.65 -11.56 6.41
N TRP A 33 -7.80 -10.24 6.40
CA TRP A 33 -6.75 -9.32 5.95
C TRP A 33 -5.51 -9.34 6.85
N GLU A 34 -5.69 -9.48 8.17
CA GLU A 34 -4.58 -9.67 9.12
C GLU A 34 -3.76 -10.92 8.78
N THR A 35 -4.44 -12.03 8.45
CA THR A 35 -3.78 -13.26 8.02
C THR A 35 -2.98 -13.06 6.73
N MET A 36 -3.60 -12.45 5.71
CA MET A 36 -2.93 -12.15 4.45
C MET A 36 -1.71 -11.24 4.63
N VAL A 37 -1.84 -10.16 5.42
CA VAL A 37 -0.69 -9.28 5.73
C VAL A 37 0.43 -10.07 6.42
N GLY A 38 0.09 -11.00 7.31
CA GLY A 38 1.07 -11.86 7.96
C GLY A 38 1.77 -12.84 7.02
N GLU A 39 1.06 -13.34 6.00
CA GLU A 39 1.60 -14.21 4.93
C GLU A 39 2.59 -13.45 4.04
N GLU A 40 2.13 -12.38 3.40
CA GLU A 40 2.95 -11.56 2.49
C GLU A 40 4.13 -10.91 3.19
N TRP A 41 4.00 -10.60 4.49
CA TRP A 41 5.13 -10.10 5.28
C TRP A 41 6.26 -11.14 5.38
N ARG A 42 5.92 -12.42 5.56
CA ARG A 42 6.92 -13.50 5.63
C ARG A 42 7.60 -13.68 4.27
N GLU A 43 6.82 -13.74 3.20
CA GLU A 43 7.34 -13.91 1.84
C GLU A 43 8.25 -12.74 1.45
N PHE A 44 7.84 -11.50 1.73
CA PHE A 44 8.69 -10.32 1.56
C PHE A 44 10.00 -10.40 2.37
N THR A 45 9.95 -10.87 3.62
CA THR A 45 11.17 -11.01 4.44
C THR A 45 12.11 -12.10 3.91
N ASP A 46 11.58 -13.18 3.37
CA ASP A 46 12.36 -14.26 2.75
C ASP A 46 13.02 -13.77 1.46
N ALA A 47 12.28 -13.08 0.59
CA ALA A 47 12.82 -12.46 -0.62
C ALA A 47 13.88 -11.39 -0.30
N LEU A 48 13.68 -10.60 0.76
CA LEU A 48 14.67 -9.63 1.23
C LEU A 48 15.95 -10.29 1.76
N ALA A 49 15.85 -11.47 2.39
CA ALA A 49 17.01 -12.24 2.81
C ALA A 49 17.79 -12.75 1.59
N ALA A 50 17.10 -13.38 0.63
CA ALA A 50 17.69 -13.84 -0.62
C ALA A 50 18.39 -12.70 -1.39
N PHE A 51 17.77 -11.52 -1.46
CA PHE A 51 18.34 -10.34 -2.09
C PHE A 51 19.62 -9.83 -1.41
N LYS A 52 19.73 -9.94 -0.08
CA LYS A 52 20.97 -9.57 0.63
C LYS A 52 22.09 -10.55 0.35
N ASP A 53 21.75 -11.84 0.29
CA ASP A 53 22.70 -12.91 0.10
C ASP A 53 23.16 -13.04 -1.37
N MET A 54 22.37 -12.52 -2.33
CA MET A 54 22.68 -12.57 -3.77
C MET A 54 24.04 -11.95 -4.10
N ALA A 55 24.51 -10.97 -3.31
CA ALA A 55 25.78 -10.29 -3.51
C ALA A 55 26.99 -11.23 -3.47
N ALA A 56 26.85 -12.39 -2.82
CA ALA A 56 27.88 -13.42 -2.76
C ALA A 56 27.94 -14.32 -4.02
N SER A 57 26.89 -14.35 -4.85
CA SER A 57 26.75 -15.33 -5.94
C SER A 57 27.59 -15.00 -7.19
N GLY A 58 27.87 -13.73 -7.49
CA GLY A 58 28.58 -13.28 -8.70
C GLY A 58 27.84 -13.50 -10.03
N ASP A 59 26.82 -14.37 -10.07
CA ASP A 59 26.01 -14.72 -11.22
C ASP A 59 24.94 -13.66 -11.54
N GLU A 60 24.72 -13.36 -12.82
CA GLU A 60 23.73 -12.37 -13.27
C GLU A 60 22.31 -12.91 -13.16
N ALA A 61 22.07 -14.20 -13.48
CA ALA A 61 20.73 -14.76 -13.42
C ALA A 61 20.18 -14.75 -11.98
N THR A 62 21.00 -15.15 -11.02
CA THR A 62 20.69 -15.09 -9.59
C THR A 62 20.37 -13.67 -9.12
N ARG A 63 21.08 -12.65 -9.62
CA ARG A 63 20.78 -11.24 -9.30
C ARG A 63 19.43 -10.82 -9.85
N VAL A 64 19.13 -11.16 -11.11
CA VAL A 64 17.87 -10.81 -11.76
C VAL A 64 16.69 -11.47 -11.05
N GLU A 65 16.81 -12.75 -10.70
CA GLU A 65 15.80 -13.48 -9.93
C GLU A 65 15.55 -12.82 -8.57
N ALA A 66 16.58 -12.56 -7.79
CA ALA A 66 16.42 -11.91 -6.48
C ALA A 66 15.82 -10.50 -6.57
N MET A 67 16.13 -9.73 -7.62
CA MET A 67 15.49 -8.43 -7.88
C MET A 67 14.00 -8.60 -8.23
N ALA A 68 13.65 -9.62 -9.01
CA ALA A 68 12.28 -9.90 -9.40
C ALA A 68 11.44 -10.29 -8.17
N GLU A 69 11.90 -11.27 -7.39
CA GLU A 69 11.20 -11.74 -6.19
C GLU A 69 11.03 -10.63 -5.15
N LEU A 70 12.10 -9.88 -4.83
CA LEU A 70 11.98 -8.75 -3.89
C LEU A 70 10.95 -7.72 -4.34
N THR A 71 10.84 -7.48 -5.65
CA THR A 71 9.87 -6.54 -6.21
C THR A 71 8.46 -7.10 -6.15
N ALA A 72 8.27 -8.37 -6.53
CA ALA A 72 6.97 -9.04 -6.54
C ALA A 72 6.37 -9.08 -5.12
N GLU A 73 7.10 -9.66 -4.17
CA GLU A 73 6.65 -9.79 -2.78
C GLU A 73 6.44 -8.42 -2.12
N GLY A 74 7.24 -7.43 -2.49
CA GLY A 74 7.04 -6.04 -2.05
C GLY A 74 5.72 -5.45 -2.56
N VAL A 75 5.34 -5.73 -3.80
CA VAL A 75 4.08 -5.28 -4.40
C VAL A 75 2.90 -6.06 -3.81
N ASP A 76 3.04 -7.34 -3.52
CA ASP A 76 1.99 -8.16 -2.91
C ASP A 76 1.73 -7.74 -1.46
N LEU A 77 2.77 -7.45 -0.69
CA LEU A 77 2.64 -6.80 0.62
C LEU A 77 1.92 -5.43 0.54
N LEU A 78 2.25 -4.59 -0.46
CA LEU A 78 1.53 -3.33 -0.68
C LEU A 78 0.05 -3.56 -0.99
N ASN A 79 -0.27 -4.59 -1.78
CA ASN A 79 -1.63 -4.95 -2.14
C ASN A 79 -2.45 -5.37 -0.92
N VAL A 80 -1.94 -6.26 -0.06
CA VAL A 80 -2.69 -6.74 1.10
C VAL A 80 -2.81 -5.71 2.21
N LEU A 81 -1.77 -4.88 2.43
CA LEU A 81 -1.85 -3.76 3.39
C LEU A 81 -2.90 -2.74 2.95
N THR A 82 -2.95 -2.44 1.65
CA THR A 82 -3.94 -1.50 1.11
C THR A 82 -5.33 -2.12 1.11
N GLY A 83 -5.45 -3.41 0.76
CA GLY A 83 -6.70 -4.17 0.85
C GLY A 83 -7.27 -4.17 2.26
N LEU A 84 -6.44 -4.37 3.28
CA LEU A 84 -6.82 -4.28 4.69
C LEU A 84 -7.46 -2.92 4.99
N LEU A 85 -6.76 -1.83 4.69
CA LEU A 85 -7.23 -0.48 5.00
C LEU A 85 -8.53 -0.13 4.26
N LEU A 86 -8.61 -0.46 2.96
CA LEU A 86 -9.82 -0.27 2.16
C LEU A 86 -11.00 -1.09 2.67
N SER A 87 -10.77 -2.32 3.15
CA SER A 87 -11.83 -3.18 3.72
C SER A 87 -12.47 -2.60 4.98
N GLN A 88 -11.74 -1.72 5.68
CA GLN A 88 -12.22 -0.98 6.85
C GLN A 88 -12.78 0.40 6.48
N GLY A 89 -12.84 0.73 5.18
CA GLY A 89 -13.30 2.03 4.67
C GLY A 89 -12.36 3.18 4.99
N MET A 90 -11.08 2.92 5.26
CA MET A 90 -10.12 3.97 5.60
C MET A 90 -9.81 4.84 4.38
N PRO A 91 -9.63 6.17 4.56
CA PRO A 91 -9.36 7.10 3.46
C PRO A 91 -7.86 7.08 3.11
N VAL A 92 -7.39 5.98 2.52
CA VAL A 92 -5.96 5.69 2.31
C VAL A 92 -5.25 6.75 1.47
N GLU A 93 -5.90 7.30 0.46
CA GLU A 93 -5.34 8.34 -0.41
C GLU A 93 -5.17 9.66 0.35
N ALA A 94 -6.22 10.10 1.06
CA ALA A 94 -6.17 11.33 1.84
C ALA A 94 -5.14 11.22 2.98
N MET A 95 -5.06 10.06 3.63
CA MET A 95 -4.05 9.80 4.66
C MET A 95 -2.63 9.77 4.06
N THR A 96 -2.45 9.18 2.88
CA THR A 96 -1.18 9.17 2.15
C THR A 96 -0.73 10.59 1.82
N GLN A 97 -1.63 11.43 1.31
CA GLN A 97 -1.34 12.83 1.01
C GLN A 97 -0.94 13.60 2.28
N ALA A 98 -1.71 13.50 3.35
CA ALA A 98 -1.42 14.20 4.61
C ALA A 98 -0.06 13.78 5.20
N ILE A 99 0.27 12.48 5.15
CA ILE A 99 1.56 11.97 5.59
C ILE A 99 2.69 12.44 4.66
N HIS A 100 2.46 12.47 3.35
CA HIS A 100 3.44 12.95 2.38
C HIS A 100 3.79 14.42 2.60
N GLU A 101 2.79 15.29 2.76
CA GLU A 101 2.97 16.71 3.08
C GLU A 101 3.75 16.89 4.39
N ALA A 102 3.42 16.11 5.43
CA ALA A 102 4.17 16.12 6.69
C ALA A 102 5.64 15.65 6.49
N ASN A 103 5.89 14.69 5.63
CA ASN A 103 7.25 14.25 5.31
C ASN A 103 8.03 15.33 4.55
N LEU A 104 7.41 16.03 3.59
CA LEU A 104 8.05 17.13 2.86
C LEU A 104 8.41 18.30 3.79
N ARG A 105 7.59 18.60 4.80
CA ARG A 105 7.89 19.61 5.84
C ARG A 105 9.14 19.31 6.67
N LYS A 106 9.72 18.11 6.57
CA LYS A 106 11.04 17.81 7.18
C LYS A 106 12.18 18.51 6.44
N CYS A 107 11.96 18.90 5.19
CA CYS A 107 12.88 19.73 4.43
C CYS A 107 12.66 21.20 4.82
N GLN A 108 13.68 21.83 5.40
CA GLN A 108 13.69 23.26 5.71
C GLN A 108 14.82 23.90 4.93
N ASP A 109 14.52 24.98 4.19
CA ASP A 109 15.49 25.72 3.36
C ASP A 109 16.27 24.82 2.39
N GLY A 110 15.57 23.83 1.79
CA GLY A 110 16.16 22.86 0.87
C GLY A 110 17.07 21.81 1.51
N LYS A 111 17.12 21.75 2.85
CA LYS A 111 17.99 20.84 3.60
C LYS A 111 17.18 19.90 4.49
N VAL A 112 17.67 18.66 4.59
CA VAL A 112 17.18 17.65 5.52
C VAL A 112 18.29 17.26 6.50
N VAL A 113 17.95 17.09 7.77
CA VAL A 113 18.87 16.54 8.77
C VAL A 113 18.73 15.03 8.76
N LYS A 114 19.85 14.30 8.64
CA LYS A 114 19.87 12.83 8.68
C LYS A 114 20.65 12.32 9.89
N ARG A 115 20.20 11.21 10.46
CA ARG A 115 20.95 10.42 11.43
C ARG A 115 22.02 9.57 10.73
N ALA A 116 22.94 8.99 11.49
CA ALA A 116 24.03 8.13 11.00
C ALA A 116 23.57 6.93 10.15
N ASP A 117 22.37 6.41 10.40
CA ASP A 117 21.75 5.32 9.61
C ASP A 117 21.01 5.82 8.35
N GLY A 118 21.13 7.11 8.03
CA GLY A 118 20.46 7.73 6.89
C GLY A 118 19.02 8.19 7.16
N LYS A 119 18.45 7.91 8.34
CA LYS A 119 17.08 8.30 8.68
C LYS A 119 16.92 9.82 8.69
N ILE A 120 15.96 10.33 7.94
CA ILE A 120 15.59 11.76 7.95
C ILE A 120 14.91 12.11 9.29
N LEU A 121 15.45 13.12 9.96
CA LEU A 121 14.96 13.62 11.24
C LEU A 121 13.93 14.73 11.06
N LYS A 122 13.14 14.95 12.12
CA LYS A 122 12.19 16.05 12.20
C LYS A 122 12.94 17.31 12.66
N PRO A 123 12.82 18.45 11.96
CA PRO A 123 13.42 19.70 12.42
C PRO A 123 12.66 20.30 13.63
N PRO A 124 13.24 21.30 14.31
CA PRO A 124 12.53 22.07 15.33
C PRO A 124 11.24 22.68 14.77
N GLY A 125 10.15 22.63 15.55
CA GLY A 125 8.84 23.16 15.15
C GLY A 125 8.10 22.33 14.09
N TRP A 126 8.60 21.14 13.72
CA TRP A 126 7.89 20.28 12.77
C TRP A 126 6.56 19.78 13.32
N GLU A 127 5.51 19.86 12.50
CA GLU A 127 4.17 19.38 12.83
C GLU A 127 3.84 18.05 12.12
N PRO A 128 3.22 17.09 12.82
CA PRO A 128 2.74 15.87 12.21
C PRO A 128 1.58 16.12 11.24
N ALA A 129 1.27 15.10 10.43
CA ALA A 129 0.02 15.04 9.70
C ALA A 129 -1.15 15.02 10.69
N ASP A 130 -2.21 15.78 10.42
CA ASP A 130 -3.44 15.73 11.22
C ASP A 130 -4.31 14.54 10.80
N LYS A 131 -3.97 13.37 11.32
CA LYS A 131 -4.66 12.12 11.02
C LYS A 131 -6.11 12.14 11.51
N LEU A 132 -6.39 12.88 12.59
CA LEU A 132 -7.73 12.96 13.17
C LEU A 132 -8.65 13.77 12.25
N ALA A 133 -8.17 14.89 11.71
CA ALA A 133 -8.93 15.66 10.72
C ALA A 133 -9.26 14.85 9.46
N VAL A 134 -8.31 14.04 8.97
CA VAL A 134 -8.53 13.15 7.81
C VAL A 134 -9.66 12.15 8.09
N ILE A 135 -9.62 11.44 9.23
CA ILE A 135 -10.68 10.49 9.60
C ILE A 135 -12.01 11.21 9.84
N ALA A 136 -12.00 12.31 10.58
CA ALA A 136 -13.21 13.07 10.86
C ALA A 136 -13.87 13.60 9.58
N HIS A 137 -13.09 13.99 8.58
CA HIS A 137 -13.60 14.37 7.26
C HIS A 137 -14.25 13.18 6.54
N ALA A 138 -13.58 12.03 6.48
CA ALA A 138 -14.11 10.82 5.83
C ALA A 138 -15.40 10.31 6.49
N LEU A 139 -15.57 10.50 7.80
CA LEU A 139 -16.82 10.20 8.50
C LEU A 139 -17.99 11.13 8.13
N ARG A 140 -17.71 12.39 7.76
CA ARG A 140 -18.73 13.39 7.38
C ARG A 140 -19.02 13.41 5.87
N SER A 141 -18.05 13.00 5.07
CA SER A 141 -18.11 13.01 3.61
C SER A 141 -17.75 11.62 3.09
N PRO A 142 -18.70 10.68 3.10
CA PRO A 142 -18.47 9.32 2.65
C PRO A 142 -17.98 9.30 1.21
N LEU A 143 -17.05 8.41 0.89
CA LEU A 143 -16.67 8.18 -0.49
C LEU A 143 -17.91 7.70 -1.24
N THR A 144 -18.20 8.29 -2.40
CA THR A 144 -19.23 7.72 -3.29
C THR A 144 -18.81 6.29 -3.62
N PRO A 145 -19.65 5.28 -3.35
CA PRO A 145 -19.44 3.96 -3.91
C PRO A 145 -19.30 4.12 -5.43
N PHE A 146 -18.35 3.43 -6.05
CA PHE A 146 -18.18 3.47 -7.50
C PHE A 146 -19.54 3.39 -8.18
N SER A 147 -19.85 4.34 -9.08
CA SER A 147 -21.09 4.25 -9.86
C SER A 147 -21.05 2.93 -10.61
N GLU A 148 -22.16 2.19 -10.57
CA GLU A 148 -22.39 0.97 -11.34
C GLU A 148 -22.21 1.24 -12.84
N THR A 149 -20.97 1.21 -13.34
CA THR A 149 -20.74 0.90 -14.75
C THR A 149 -20.69 -0.61 -14.81
N THR A 150 -21.84 -1.18 -15.12
CA THR A 150 -22.04 -2.60 -15.42
C THR A 150 -21.06 -3.04 -16.51
N ASP A 151 -19.94 -3.61 -16.10
CA ASP A 151 -19.18 -4.52 -16.94
C ASP A 151 -18.77 -5.71 -16.08
N THR A 152 -19.78 -6.54 -15.80
CA THR A 152 -19.65 -7.88 -15.25
C THR A 152 -19.18 -8.80 -16.38
N SER A 153 -17.89 -8.79 -16.69
CA SER A 153 -17.25 -10.00 -17.17
C SER A 153 -15.80 -10.04 -16.70
N CYS A 154 -15.47 -11.05 -15.92
CA CYS A 154 -14.10 -11.58 -15.94
C CYS A 154 -13.90 -12.12 -17.35
N GLY A 155 -13.21 -11.34 -18.19
CA GLY A 155 -12.81 -11.79 -19.52
C GLY A 155 -12.02 -13.09 -19.39
N ALA A 156 -12.51 -14.15 -20.04
CA ALA A 156 -11.76 -15.38 -20.21
C ALA A 156 -10.40 -15.07 -20.88
N PRO A 157 -9.31 -15.77 -20.51
CA PRO A 157 -8.03 -15.57 -21.16
C PRO A 157 -8.13 -15.88 -22.66
N PRO A 158 -7.45 -15.12 -23.53
CA PRO A 158 -7.48 -15.39 -24.96
C PRO A 158 -6.89 -16.77 -25.26
N GLU A 159 -7.61 -17.56 -26.06
CA GLU A 159 -7.09 -18.82 -26.59
C GLU A 159 -5.81 -18.53 -27.36
N ARG A 160 -4.73 -19.23 -26.99
CA ARG A 160 -3.45 -19.17 -27.68
C ARG A 160 -3.60 -19.86 -29.04
N GLY A 161 -3.62 -19.05 -30.11
CA GLY A 161 -3.37 -19.48 -31.48
C GLY A 161 -1.88 -19.48 -31.81
#